data_AF-M5S2U1-F1
#
_entry.id   AF-M5S2U1-F1
#
_cell.length_a   1.000
_cell.length_b   1.000
_cell.length_c   1.000
_cell.angle_alpha   90.00
_cell.angle_beta   90.00
_cell.angle_gamma   90.00
#
_symmetry.space_group_name_H-M   'P 1'
#
loop_
_entity.id
_entity.type
_entity.pdbx_description
1 polymer ?
#
loop_
_entity_poly.entity_id
_entity_poly.type
_entity_poly.pdbx_seq_one_letter_code
_entity_poly.pdbx_strand_id
1 'polypeptide(L)'
;MERANEQTIKSRVLKGRCILDGCDSPLGSRGLCDHHRQKWYRTLKEEATEDKRNAFEENSIKLGLILRSGEQDEWIREQSNPFRAAKALS
;
A
#
# COMPACT_ATOMS: atom_id res chain seq x y z
N MET A 1 6.98 -12.47 1.49
CA MET A 1 5.70 -13.02 1.01
C MET A 1 5.31 -12.20 -0.20
N GLU A 2 5.34 -12.80 -1.38
CA GLU A 2 5.05 -12.12 -2.65
C GLU A 2 3.56 -11.80 -2.73
N ARG A 3 3.19 -10.54 -2.99
CA ARG A 3 1.80 -10.10 -3.15
C ARG A 3 1.39 -10.30 -4.60
N ALA A 4 0.14 -10.73 -4.83
CA ALA A 4 -0.35 -11.12 -6.16
C ALA A 4 -0.16 -10.06 -7.26
N ASN A 5 -0.06 -8.76 -6.91
CA ASN A 5 0.04 -7.65 -7.85
C ASN A 5 1.17 -6.65 -7.52
N GLU A 6 2.25 -7.10 -6.87
CA GLU A 6 3.28 -6.21 -6.31
C GLU A 6 3.84 -5.18 -7.30
N GLN A 7 4.17 -5.59 -8.53
CA GLN A 7 4.72 -4.68 -9.55
C GLN A 7 3.72 -3.58 -9.95
N THR A 8 2.45 -3.95 -10.14
CA THR A 8 1.37 -3.00 -10.47
C THR A 8 1.17 -2.00 -9.33
N ILE A 9 1.12 -2.50 -8.09
CA ILE A 9 0.97 -1.68 -6.88
C ILE A 9 2.14 -0.68 -6.80
N LYS A 10 3.39 -1.15 -6.95
CA LYS A 10 4.58 -0.30 -6.93
C LYS A 10 4.54 0.78 -8.02
N SER A 11 4.18 0.41 -9.24
CA SER A 11 4.05 1.38 -10.35
C SER A 11 3.02 2.47 -10.04
N ARG A 12 1.87 2.11 -9.46
CA ARG A 12 0.81 3.08 -9.11
C ARG A 12 1.25 4.01 -7.98
N VAL A 13 1.92 3.46 -6.97
CA VAL A 13 2.50 4.25 -5.85
C VAL A 13 3.51 5.28 -6.36
N LEU A 14 4.46 4.86 -7.20
CA LEU A 14 5.48 5.75 -7.77
C LEU A 14 4.87 6.82 -8.69
N LYS A 15 3.71 6.54 -9.29
CA LYS A 15 2.93 7.51 -10.08
C LYS A 15 2.00 8.38 -9.22
N GLY A 16 2.01 8.24 -7.90
CA GLY A 16 1.14 9.00 -7.00
C GLY A 16 -0.34 8.69 -7.18
N ARG A 17 -0.71 7.46 -7.59
CA ARG A 17 -2.09 7.01 -7.78
C ARG A 17 -2.49 5.92 -6.79
N CYS A 18 -3.77 5.89 -6.45
CA CYS A 18 -4.37 4.82 -5.65
C CYS A 18 -4.07 3.44 -6.26
N ILE A 19 -3.73 2.45 -5.43
CA ILE A 19 -3.33 1.11 -5.86
C ILE A 19 -4.50 0.22 -6.31
N LEU A 20 -5.73 0.59 -5.94
CA LEU A 20 -6.92 -0.16 -6.36
C LEU A 20 -7.16 0.00 -7.85
N ASP A 21 -7.50 -1.12 -8.49
CA ASP A 21 -7.77 -1.17 -9.91
C ASP A 21 -8.93 -0.23 -10.30
N GLY A 22 -8.79 0.44 -11.44
CA GLY A 22 -9.77 1.42 -11.92
C GLY A 22 -9.83 2.75 -11.14
N CYS A 23 -8.94 3.01 -10.16
CA CYS A 23 -8.96 4.26 -9.39
C CYS A 23 -7.74 5.15 -9.67
N ASP A 24 -7.91 6.20 -10.47
CA ASP A 24 -6.85 7.19 -10.77
C ASP A 24 -6.79 8.37 -9.80
N SER A 25 -7.52 8.31 -8.68
CA SER A 25 -7.47 9.37 -7.67
C SER A 25 -6.07 9.51 -7.05
N PRO A 26 -5.70 10.72 -6.59
CA PRO A 26 -4.42 10.96 -5.94
C PRO A 26 -4.17 10.02 -4.77
N LEU A 27 -2.93 9.54 -4.68
CA LEU A 27 -2.47 8.71 -3.59
C LEU A 27 -2.43 9.50 -2.28
N GLY A 28 -3.07 8.95 -1.26
CA GLY A 28 -2.96 9.43 0.11
C GLY A 28 -1.94 8.60 0.89
N SER A 29 -2.43 7.76 1.79
CA SER A 29 -1.59 6.90 2.63
C SER A 29 -2.01 5.44 2.49
N ARG A 30 -1.11 4.52 2.85
CA ARG A 30 -1.32 3.07 2.81
C ARG A 30 -1.65 2.56 1.39
N GLY A 31 -1.20 3.25 0.34
CA GLY A 31 -1.49 2.90 -1.05
C GLY A 31 -2.85 3.41 -1.56
N LEU A 32 -3.67 4.06 -0.72
CA LEU A 32 -5.05 4.41 -1.05
C LEU A 32 -5.26 5.90 -1.22
N CYS A 33 -6.24 6.29 -2.06
CA CYS A 33 -6.81 7.63 -2.01
C CYS A 33 -7.66 7.83 -0.74
N ASP A 34 -7.99 9.08 -0.40
CA ASP A 34 -8.73 9.40 0.83
C ASP A 34 -10.06 8.64 0.95
N HIS A 35 -10.81 8.49 -0.15
CA HIS A 35 -12.09 7.78 -0.15
C HIS A 35 -11.92 6.28 0.17
N HIS A 36 -11.01 5.60 -0.53
CA HIS A 36 -10.77 4.18 -0.30
C HIS A 36 -10.14 3.93 1.08
N ARG A 37 -9.28 4.84 1.55
CA ARG A 37 -8.70 4.77 2.89
C ARG A 37 -9.79 4.84 3.96
N GLN A 38 -10.70 5.81 3.86
CA GLN A 38 -11.81 5.94 4.81
C GLN A 38 -12.72 4.69 4.81
N LYS A 39 -13.05 4.16 3.62
CA LYS A 39 -13.84 2.93 3.49
C LYS A 39 -13.16 1.75 4.19
N TRP A 40 -11.85 1.57 3.97
CA TRP A 40 -11.09 0.49 4.60
C TRP A 40 -11.05 0.62 6.12
N TYR A 41 -10.80 1.82 6.67
CA TYR A 41 -10.82 2.04 8.12
C TYR A 41 -12.19 1.81 8.75
N ARG A 42 -13.27 2.12 8.01
CA ARG A 42 -14.63 1.80 8.47
C ARG A 42 -14.82 0.29 8.62
N THR A 43 -14.43 -0.50 7.63
CA THR A 43 -14.47 -1.97 7.70
C THR A 43 -13.59 -2.50 8.83
N LEU A 44 -12.37 -1.98 8.99
CA LEU A 44 -11.47 -2.36 10.09
C LEU A 44 -12.12 -2.12 11.47
N LYS A 45 -12.85 -1.01 11.63
CA LYS A 45 -13.51 -0.65 12.90
C LYS A 45 -14.72 -1.55 13.21
N GLU A 46 -15.33 -2.15 12.20
CA GLU A 46 -16.45 -3.08 12.35
C GLU A 46 -16.01 -4.45 12.91
N GLU A 47 -14.71 -4.77 12.87
CA GLU A 47 -14.17 -6.00 13.44
C GLU A 47 -14.16 -6.00 14.99
N ALA A 48 -14.68 -7.08 15.57
CA ALA A 48 -15.00 -7.16 16.99
C ALA A 48 -13.78 -7.23 17.93
N THR A 49 -12.65 -7.78 17.48
CA THR A 49 -11.46 -8.01 18.32
C THR A 49 -10.19 -7.53 17.63
N GLU A 50 -9.13 -7.32 18.42
CA GLU A 50 -7.82 -6.93 17.89
C GLU A 50 -7.23 -8.00 16.96
N ASP A 51 -7.31 -9.28 17.34
CA ASP A 51 -6.84 -10.38 16.50
C ASP A 51 -7.51 -10.39 15.12
N LYS A 52 -8.82 -10.12 15.07
CA LYS A 52 -9.56 -10.02 13.81
C LYS A 52 -9.14 -8.82 12.99
N ARG A 53 -8.91 -7.65 13.62
CA ARG A 53 -8.37 -6.46 12.95
C ARG A 53 -7.00 -6.73 12.35
N ASN A 54 -6.10 -7.35 13.11
CA ASN A 54 -4.76 -7.69 12.66
C ASN A 54 -4.80 -8.70 11.51
N ALA A 55 -5.65 -9.73 11.61
CA ALA A 55 -5.85 -10.70 10.54
C ALA A 55 -6.44 -10.06 9.27
N PHE A 56 -7.40 -9.15 9.42
CA PHE A 56 -7.97 -8.40 8.30
C PHE A 56 -6.93 -7.49 7.64
N GLU A 57 -6.10 -6.79 8.42
CA GLU A 57 -5.01 -5.97 7.91
C GLU A 57 -3.99 -6.82 7.13
N GLU A 58 -3.49 -7.90 7.72
CA GLU A 58 -2.53 -8.79 7.06
C GLU A 58 -3.11 -9.42 5.79
N ASN A 59 -4.37 -9.84 5.81
CA ASN A 59 -5.04 -10.34 4.61
C ASN A 59 -5.21 -9.26 3.54
N SER A 60 -5.56 -8.04 3.94
CA SER A 60 -5.67 -6.90 3.02
C SER A 60 -4.32 -6.56 2.38
N ILE A 61 -3.22 -6.65 3.15
CA ILE A 61 -1.84 -6.49 2.64
C ILE A 61 -1.51 -7.60 1.64
N LYS A 62 -1.84 -8.86 1.97
CA LYS A 62 -1.57 -10.02 1.10
C LYS A 62 -2.32 -9.93 -0.22
N LEU A 63 -3.57 -9.48 -0.18
CA LEU A 63 -4.42 -9.25 -1.36
C LEU A 63 -4.03 -7.99 -2.15
N GLY A 64 -3.11 -7.17 -1.63
CA GLY A 64 -2.69 -5.94 -2.30
C GLY A 64 -3.75 -4.82 -2.26
N LEU A 65 -4.66 -4.88 -1.28
CA LEU A 65 -5.70 -3.86 -1.08
C LEU A 65 -5.18 -2.65 -0.31
N ILE A 66 -4.12 -2.84 0.47
CA ILE A 66 -3.39 -1.80 1.20
C ILE A 66 -1.89 -2.12 1.21
N LEU A 67 -1.09 -1.10 1.48
CA LEU A 67 0.32 -1.26 1.84
C LEU A 67 0.49 -1.41 3.34
N ARG A 68 1.59 -2.02 3.76
CA ARG A 68 2.03 -2.01 5.15
C ARG A 68 2.37 -0.59 5.60
N SER A 69 2.33 -0.34 6.90
CA SER A 69 2.77 0.93 7.47
C SER A 69 4.22 1.22 7.08
N GLY A 70 4.50 2.43 6.58
CA GLY A 70 5.83 2.88 6.15
C GLY A 70 6.29 2.38 4.77
N GLU A 71 5.66 1.35 4.21
CA GLU A 71 6.07 0.76 2.92
C GLU A 71 5.91 1.72 1.74
N GLN A 72 4.85 2.53 1.74
CA GLN A 72 4.65 3.57 0.74
C GLN A 72 5.83 4.55 0.70
N ASP A 73 6.22 5.05 1.88
CA ASP A 73 7.31 6.01 2.01
C ASP A 73 8.65 5.37 1.66
N GLU A 74 8.86 4.10 2.03
CA GLU A 74 10.04 3.34 1.67
C GLU A 74 10.22 3.28 0.14
N TRP A 75 9.17 2.92 -0.61
CA TRP A 75 9.24 2.84 -2.06
C TRP A 75 9.48 4.20 -2.72
N ILE A 76 8.80 5.25 -2.24
CA ILE A 76 8.98 6.61 -2.77
C ILE A 76 10.41 7.11 -2.50
N ARG A 77 10.94 6.87 -1.29
CA ARG A 77 12.30 7.26 -0.92
C ARG A 77 13.35 6.48 -1.67
N GLU A 78 13.14 5.19 -1.89
CA GLU A 78 14.08 4.35 -2.64
C GLU A 78 14.19 4.79 -4.10
N GLN A 79 13.08 5.23 -4.72
CA GLN A 79 13.12 5.80 -6.06
C GLN A 79 13.78 7.19 -6.11
N SER A 80 13.67 7.98 -5.04
CA SER A 80 14.11 9.38 -4.99
C SER A 80 15.54 9.58 -4.46
N ASN A 81 16.13 8.57 -3.82
CA ASN A 81 17.44 8.68 -3.20
C ASN A 81 18.56 8.11 -4.10
N PRO A 82 19.44 8.96 -4.66
CA PRO A 82 20.52 8.52 -5.55
C PRO A 82 21.55 7.59 -4.89
N PHE A 83 21.67 7.62 -3.55
CA PHE A 83 22.61 6.78 -2.80
C PHE A 83 22.07 5.37 -2.48
N ARG A 84 20.76 5.15 -2.53
CA ARG A 84 20.14 3.82 -2.33
C ARG A 84 19.83 3.11 -3.64
N ALA A 85 19.56 3.85 -4.72
CA ALA A 85 19.35 3.31 -6.06
C ALA A 85 20.55 2.49 -6.60
N ALA A 86 21.77 2.77 -6.12
CA ALA A 86 23.01 2.11 -6.55
C ALA A 86 23.19 0.66 -6.06
N LYS A 87 22.33 0.15 -5.15
CA LYS A 87 22.47 -1.22 -4.61
C LYS A 87 21.93 -2.33 -5.52
N ALA A 88 21.35 -1.99 -6.67
CA ALA A 88 20.77 -2.95 -7.62
C ALA A 88 21.74 -3.41 -8.74
N LEU A 89 23.00 -3.01 -8.71
CA LEU A 89 24.01 -3.31 -9.76
C LEU A 89 25.33 -3.89 -9.21
N SER A 90 25.30 -4.59 -8.07
CA SER A 90 26.47 -5.26 -7.48
C SER A 90 26.19 -6.71 -7.15
#